data_AF-A0A8B9MDJ9-F1
#
_entry.id   AF-A0A8B9MDJ9-F1
#
_cell.length_a   1.000
_cell.length_b   1.000
_cell.length_c   1.000
_cell.angle_alpha   90.00
_cell.angle_beta   90.00
_cell.angle_gamma   90.00
#
_symmetry.space_group_name_H-M   'P 1'
#
loop_
_entity.id
_entity.type
_entity.pdbx_description
1 polymer ?
#
loop_
_entity_poly.entity_id
_entity_poly.type
_entity_poly.pdbx_seq_one_letter_code
_entity_poly.pdbx_strand_id
1 'polypeptide(L)'
;MSSGLTDLLKTGFSMFMKVNRPHPGDHPFLIIFMVGGVTVSEVKMVKDLVATRKPGTQVIVLSSALLTPRSTIELLFATDRLQPDTDI
;
A
#
# COMPACT_ATOMS: atom_id res chain seq x y z
N MET A 1 27.16 -23.20 40.59
CA MET A 1 26.65 -22.80 39.27
C MET A 1 25.24 -23.36 39.10
N SER A 2 24.21 -22.67 39.63
CA SER A 2 22.81 -23.09 39.50
C SER A 2 22.20 -22.37 38.29
N SER A 3 22.18 -23.03 37.14
CA SER A 3 21.88 -22.43 35.82
C SER A 3 20.57 -22.94 35.20
N GLY A 4 19.66 -23.52 35.99
CA GLY A 4 18.44 -24.17 35.45
C GLY A 4 17.15 -23.37 35.64
N LEU A 5 16.90 -22.85 36.85
CA LEU A 5 15.60 -22.26 37.19
C LEU A 5 15.43 -20.82 36.66
N THR A 6 16.52 -20.04 36.63
CA THR A 6 16.53 -18.66 36.12
C THR A 6 16.36 -18.61 34.60
N ASP A 7 16.84 -19.65 33.89
CA ASP A 7 16.70 -19.76 32.44
C ASP A 7 15.28 -20.14 32.02
N LEU A 8 14.58 -20.96 32.83
CA LEU A 8 13.17 -21.25 32.63
C LEU A 8 12.27 -20.02 32.87
N LEU A 9 12.60 -19.18 33.85
CA LEU A 9 11.90 -17.91 34.05
C LEU A 9 12.22 -16.91 32.93
N LYS A 10 13.48 -16.76 32.51
CA LYS A 10 13.83 -15.93 31.35
C LYS A 10 13.15 -16.40 30.07
N THR A 11 13.05 -17.71 29.85
CA THR A 11 12.37 -18.29 28.68
C THR A 11 10.85 -18.12 28.76
N GLY A 12 10.25 -18.30 29.95
CA GLY A 12 8.81 -18.13 30.19
C GLY A 12 8.34 -16.67 30.07
N PHE A 13 9.11 -15.72 30.60
CA PHE A 13 8.84 -14.29 30.42
C PHE A 13 9.20 -13.78 29.01
N SER A 14 10.19 -14.40 28.33
CA SER A 14 10.53 -14.07 26.94
C SER A 14 9.41 -14.46 25.96
N MET A 15 8.64 -15.51 26.26
CA MET A 15 7.45 -15.88 25.47
C MET A 15 6.28 -14.89 25.67
N PHE A 16 6.17 -14.26 26.83
CA PHE A 16 5.24 -13.16 27.10
C PHE A 16 5.75 -11.80 26.56
N MET A 17 7.06 -11.64 26.39
CA MET A 17 7.69 -10.54 25.66
C MET A 17 7.83 -10.84 24.16
N LYS A 18 6.91 -11.60 23.55
CA LYS A 18 6.74 -11.53 22.10
C LYS A 18 6.01 -10.21 21.76
N VAL A 19 6.77 -9.14 22.00
CA VAL A 19 6.58 -7.77 21.56
C VAL A 19 5.93 -7.79 20.19
N ASN A 20 4.81 -7.05 20.08
CA ASN A 20 4.06 -6.77 18.86
C ASN A 20 4.87 -7.11 17.61
N ARG A 21 4.56 -8.26 16.98
CA ARG A 21 5.03 -8.48 15.61
C ARG A 21 4.47 -7.31 14.81
N PRO A 22 5.31 -6.42 14.24
CA PRO A 22 4.81 -5.27 13.49
C PRO A 22 3.84 -5.83 12.45
N HIS A 23 2.59 -5.38 12.52
CA HIS A 23 1.59 -5.85 11.59
C HIS A 23 2.11 -5.50 10.19
N PRO A 24 1.94 -6.32 9.16
CA PRO A 24 2.34 -5.94 7.80
C PRO A 24 1.71 -4.60 7.35
N GLY A 25 0.60 -4.17 7.98
CA GLY A 25 0.00 -2.83 7.81
C GLY A 25 0.59 -1.69 8.67
N ASP A 26 1.57 -1.98 9.52
CA ASP A 26 2.39 -1.02 10.27
C ASP A 26 3.70 -0.68 9.55
N HIS A 27 3.92 -1.24 8.35
CA HIS A 27 5.08 -0.85 7.55
C HIS A 27 4.94 0.62 7.16
N PRO A 28 5.95 1.47 7.42
CA PRO A 28 5.91 2.90 7.11
C PRO A 28 5.99 3.20 5.60
N PHE A 29 5.72 2.23 4.73
CA PHE A 29 5.89 2.37 3.28
C PHE A 29 4.78 1.65 2.52
N LEU A 30 4.06 2.37 1.66
CA LEU A 30 2.96 1.85 0.85
C LEU A 30 3.19 2.23 -0.62
N ILE A 31 3.08 1.25 -1.52
CA ILE A 31 3.09 1.49 -2.97
C ILE A 31 1.69 1.20 -3.51
N ILE A 32 1.14 2.14 -4.28
CA ILE A 32 -0.15 2.02 -4.96
C ILE A 32 0.11 2.15 -6.47
N PHE A 33 -0.26 1.15 -7.26
CA PHE A 33 -0.21 1.23 -8.72
C PHE A 33 -1.63 1.29 -9.29
N MET A 34 -1.99 2.41 -9.91
CA MET A 34 -3.30 2.60 -10.54
C MET A 34 -3.27 2.24 -12.03
N VAL A 35 -4.01 1.19 -12.38
CA VAL A 35 -4.23 0.76 -13.76
C VAL A 35 -5.35 1.59 -14.38
N GLY A 36 -5.13 2.11 -15.58
CA GLY A 36 -6.10 2.98 -16.27
C GLY A 36 -5.84 4.47 -16.07
N GLY A 37 -4.91 4.81 -15.19
CA GLY A 37 -4.47 6.18 -14.91
C GLY A 37 -4.97 6.71 -13.56
N VAL A 38 -4.41 7.84 -13.14
CA VAL A 38 -4.77 8.50 -11.87
C VAL A 38 -4.94 10.00 -12.08
N THR A 39 -5.90 10.60 -11.39
CA THR A 39 -6.13 12.05 -11.39
C THR A 39 -5.37 12.74 -10.26
N VAL A 40 -5.11 14.04 -10.42
CA VAL A 40 -4.44 14.86 -9.39
C VAL A 40 -5.28 14.91 -8.09
N SER A 41 -6.60 14.87 -8.20
CA SER A 41 -7.52 14.88 -7.05
C SER A 41 -7.38 13.63 -6.19
N GLU A 42 -7.23 12.46 -6.80
CA GLU A 42 -7.01 11.19 -6.08
C GLU A 42 -5.65 11.20 -5.37
N VAL A 43 -4.60 11.66 -6.04
CA VAL A 43 -3.26 11.79 -5.42
C VAL A 43 -3.29 12.77 -4.25
N LYS A 44 -3.99 13.89 -4.39
CA LYS A 44 -4.19 14.85 -3.30
C LYS A 44 -4.94 14.21 -2.13
N MET A 45 -6.00 13.45 -2.40
CA MET A 45 -6.76 12.76 -1.36
C MET A 45 -5.87 11.78 -0.58
N VAL A 46 -5.03 11.00 -1.27
CA VAL A 46 -4.05 10.10 -0.63
C VAL A 46 -3.11 10.89 0.27
N LYS A 47 -2.54 11.99 -0.23
CA LYS A 47 -1.65 12.86 0.55
C LYS A 47 -2.34 13.39 1.82
N ASP A 48 -3.55 13.90 1.70
CA ASP A 48 -4.29 14.48 2.83
C ASP A 48 -4.68 13.39 3.85
N LEU A 49 -4.99 12.18 3.38
CA LEU A 49 -5.32 11.04 4.26
C LEU A 49 -4.09 10.51 5.01
N VAL A 50 -2.93 10.46 4.35
CA VAL A 50 -1.66 10.08 4.99
C VAL A 50 -1.26 11.11 6.04
N ALA A 51 -1.36 12.40 5.73
CA ALA A 51 -1.04 13.48 6.65
C ALA A 51 -1.94 13.46 7.91
N THR A 52 -3.23 13.11 7.75
CA THR A 52 -4.20 13.13 8.86
C THR A 52 -4.19 11.85 9.70
N ARG A 53 -3.98 10.67 9.09
CA ARG A 53 -4.14 9.38 9.79
C ARG A 53 -2.84 8.72 10.19
N LYS A 54 -1.80 8.81 9.36
CA LYS A 54 -0.51 8.12 9.58
C LYS A 54 0.66 8.95 9.02
N PRO A 55 1.04 10.07 9.68
CA PRO A 55 2.05 11.00 9.18
C PRO A 55 3.46 10.39 9.05
N GLY A 56 3.72 9.21 9.64
CA GLY A 56 4.97 8.46 9.49
C GLY A 56 5.00 7.48 8.31
N THR A 57 3.95 7.41 7.50
CA THR A 57 3.88 6.50 6.34
C THR A 57 4.26 7.23 5.06
N GLN A 58 5.26 6.73 4.35
CA GLN A 58 5.61 7.16 3.01
C GLN A 58 4.76 6.40 1.99
N VAL A 59 4.13 7.13 1.07
CA VAL A 59 3.28 6.54 0.03
C VAL A 59 3.80 6.93 -1.34
N ILE A 60 4.00 5.94 -2.21
CA ILE A 60 4.31 6.13 -3.62
C ILE A 60 3.07 5.74 -4.44
N VAL A 61 2.58 6.68 -5.23
CA VAL A 61 1.49 6.44 -6.19
C VAL A 61 2.10 6.40 -7.58
N LEU A 62 1.92 5.26 -8.24
CA LEU A 62 2.30 4.99 -9.62
C LEU A 62 1.03 4.84 -10.46
N SER A 63 1.10 5.14 -11.74
CA SER A 63 -0.02 4.92 -12.65
C SER A 63 0.46 4.67 -14.07
N SER A 64 -0.42 4.12 -14.91
CA SER A 64 -0.17 3.99 -16.35
C SER A 64 -0.21 5.34 -17.08
N ALA A 65 -0.96 6.32 -16.57
CA ALA A 65 -1.06 7.68 -17.09
C ALA A 65 -1.52 8.66 -16.01
N LEU A 66 -1.21 9.95 -16.16
CA LEU A 66 -1.83 11.03 -15.39
C LEU A 66 -3.05 11.55 -16.17
N LEU A 67 -4.22 11.46 -15.55
CA LEU A 67 -5.49 11.78 -16.18
C LEU A 67 -5.93 13.21 -15.84
N THR A 68 -6.26 13.94 -16.91
CA THR A 68 -7.10 15.14 -16.87
C THR A 68 -8.55 14.76 -17.17
N PRO A 69 -9.55 15.55 -16.75
CA PRO A 69 -10.96 15.26 -17.05
C PRO A 69 -11.23 15.05 -18.54
N ARG A 70 -10.52 15.78 -19.41
CA ARG A 70 -10.62 15.63 -20.86
C ARG A 70 -10.04 14.29 -21.34
N SER A 71 -8.81 13.96 -20.94
CA SER A 71 -8.19 12.68 -21.32
C SER A 71 -8.98 11.48 -20.80
N THR A 72 -9.67 11.59 -19.66
CA THR A 72 -10.54 10.53 -19.15
C THR A 72 -11.72 10.27 -20.09
N ILE A 73 -12.36 11.32 -20.59
CA ILE A 73 -13.48 11.21 -21.55
C ILE A 73 -12.98 10.63 -22.87
N GLU A 74 -11.84 11.12 -23.38
CA GLU A 74 -11.22 10.57 -24.60
C GLU A 74 -10.86 9.09 -24.42
N LEU A 75 -10.33 8.69 -23.26
CA LEU A 75 -10.01 7.29 -22.99
C LEU A 75 -11.27 6.41 -22.89
N LEU A 76 -12.39 6.97 -22.43
CA LEU A 76 -13.66 6.26 -22.35
C LEU A 76 -14.35 6.08 -23.70
N PHE A 77 -14.30 7.09 -24.57
CA PHE A 77 -15.12 7.15 -25.79
C PHE A 77 -14.34 7.12 -27.11
N ALA A 78 -13.07 7.50 -27.11
CA ALA A 78 -12.23 7.56 -28.32
C ALA A 78 -11.20 6.42 -28.38
N THR A 79 -11.08 5.61 -27.33
CA THR A 79 -10.28 4.38 -27.40
C THR A 79 -11.05 3.36 -28.22
N ASP A 80 -10.65 3.18 -29.47
CA ASP A 80 -11.09 2.08 -30.30
C ASP A 80 -10.58 0.78 -29.64
N ARG A 81 -11.43 0.18 -28.81
CA ARG A 81 -11.14 -1.11 -28.20
C ARG A 81 -11.20 -2.12 -29.34
N LEU A 82 -10.05 -2.36 -29.96
CA LEU A 82 -9.83 -3.50 -30.84
C LEU A 82 -10.49 -4.69 -30.15
N GLN A 83 -11.49 -5.25 -30.83
CA GLN A 83 -12.16 -6.47 -30.41
C GLN A 83 -11.06 -7.48 -30.07
N PRO A 84 -11.22 -8.28 -29.00
CA PRO A 84 -10.26 -9.34 -28.77
C PRO A 84 -10.21 -10.17 -30.05
N ASP A 85 -9.04 -10.20 -30.71
CA ASP A 85 -8.76 -11.12 -31.79
C ASP A 85 -9.02 -12.52 -31.22
N THR A 86 -10.23 -12.99 -31.48
CA THR A 86 -10.71 -14.31 -31.15
C THR A 86 -10.56 -15.15 -32.40
N ASP A 87 -9.39 -15.07 -33.01
CA ASP A 87 -8.93 -16.04 -33.99
C ASP A 87 -8.19 -17.14 -33.21
N ILE A 88 -8.98 -18.12 -32.76
CA ILE A 88 -8.53 -19.45 -32.31
C ILE A 88 -8.90 -20.45 -33.39
#